data_AF-A0A944UJQ4-F1
#
_entry.id   AF-A0A944UJQ4-F1
#
_cell.length_a   1.000
_cell.length_b   1.000
_cell.length_c   1.000
_cell.angle_alpha   90.00
_cell.angle_beta   90.00
_cell.angle_gamma   90.00
#
_symmetry.space_group_name_H-M   'P 1'
#
loop_
_entity.id
_entity.type
_entity.pdbx_description
1 polymer ?
#
loop_
_entity_poly.entity_id
_entity_poly.type
_entity_poly.pdbx_seq_one_letter_code
_entity_poly.pdbx_strand_id
1 'polypeptide(L)'
;DQALRINSEGVNTSYHPELQLSENISASEDLGGVVNGAEYILVATPSSIFNKIIPRLEPHIDSSAFVISCTKGIQPEPFRTMTEIISKHLGHVIGDKVGALSGPNLAKEIADQKIAGTVIASSNKTLSSEIKTILSSNTFKVFSSADTQGVELAGALKNIYAICCGIAHAKNVGENALGFIVTRSMAEMSRFAVAKGANPITFLGLAGMGDLMATCTSKLSRNFQLGELLGADMSLKEAKAKVGQVAEGARTLEVVFLEAKKMDVSMPMVDSLYKILYKDSSSDELIQDLLDHPNEVDVEFTYKD
;
A
#
# COMPACT_ATOMS: atom_id res chain seq x y z
N ASP A 1 -27.25 6.14 7.35
CA ASP A 1 -26.91 7.17 8.37
C ASP A 1 -25.61 7.94 8.11
N GLN A 2 -24.48 7.27 7.86
CA GLN A 2 -23.19 7.97 7.72
C GLN A 2 -23.18 8.85 6.47
N ALA A 3 -23.70 8.36 5.35
CA ALA A 3 -23.79 9.13 4.11
C ALA A 3 -24.64 10.41 4.27
N LEU A 4 -25.77 10.32 5.00
CA LEU A 4 -26.63 11.48 5.27
C LEU A 4 -25.91 12.56 6.08
N ARG A 5 -25.14 12.16 7.10
CA ARG A 5 -24.32 13.11 7.88
C ARG A 5 -23.25 13.77 7.01
N ILE A 6 -22.52 12.99 6.21
CA ILE A 6 -21.50 13.52 5.30
C ILE A 6 -22.12 14.56 4.34
N ASN A 7 -23.28 14.27 3.75
CA ASN A 7 -23.96 15.19 2.83
C ASN A 7 -24.47 16.45 3.53
N SER A 8 -24.95 16.33 4.77
CA SER A 8 -25.48 17.47 5.53
C SER A 8 -24.38 18.38 6.08
N GLU A 9 -23.25 17.80 6.50
CA GLU A 9 -22.14 18.54 7.12
C GLU A 9 -21.09 18.97 6.09
N GLY A 10 -21.04 18.29 4.93
CA GLY A 10 -19.98 18.45 3.94
C GLY A 10 -18.62 17.93 4.45
N VAL A 11 -18.59 17.09 5.48
CA VAL A 11 -17.37 16.61 6.14
C VAL A 11 -17.48 15.13 6.47
N ASN A 12 -16.39 14.37 6.32
CA ASN A 12 -16.30 13.00 6.82
C ASN A 12 -15.61 12.97 8.19
N THR A 13 -16.37 13.27 9.24
CA THR A 13 -15.90 13.41 10.62
C THR A 13 -15.21 12.15 11.18
N SER A 14 -15.54 10.97 10.66
CA SER A 14 -14.95 9.70 11.13
C SER A 14 -13.52 9.48 10.63
N TYR A 15 -13.16 10.01 9.46
CA TYR A 15 -11.87 9.73 8.81
C TYR A 15 -11.01 10.97 8.60
N HIS A 16 -11.62 12.13 8.32
CA HIS A 16 -10.92 13.39 8.10
C HIS A 16 -11.76 14.58 8.58
N PRO A 17 -11.91 14.78 9.91
CA PRO A 17 -12.81 15.77 10.48
C PRO A 17 -12.49 17.23 10.14
N GLU A 18 -11.25 17.50 9.72
CA GLU A 18 -10.80 18.85 9.34
C GLU A 18 -11.00 19.16 7.84
N LEU A 19 -11.37 18.17 7.02
CA LEU A 19 -11.49 18.37 5.56
C LEU A 19 -12.92 18.70 5.17
N GLN A 20 -13.11 19.93 4.70
CA GLN A 20 -14.33 20.33 4.00
C GLN A 20 -14.34 19.71 2.59
N LEU A 21 -15.38 18.93 2.30
CA LEU A 21 -15.59 18.32 0.99
C LEU A 21 -16.13 19.37 0.02
N SER A 22 -15.79 19.21 -1.26
CA SER A 22 -16.40 19.98 -2.35
C SER A 22 -17.90 19.70 -2.43
N GLU A 23 -18.70 20.69 -2.82
CA GLU A 23 -20.14 20.53 -3.09
C GLU A 23 -20.43 19.52 -4.21
N ASN A 24 -19.44 19.21 -5.06
CA ASN A 24 -19.54 18.18 -6.09
C ASN A 24 -19.38 16.75 -5.54
N ILE A 25 -19.07 16.59 -4.24
CA ILE A 25 -18.93 15.30 -3.58
C ILE A 25 -20.22 15.01 -2.82
N SER A 26 -20.83 13.87 -3.13
CA SER A 26 -21.94 13.32 -2.37
C SER A 26 -21.63 11.89 -1.93
N ALA A 27 -22.14 11.52 -0.75
CA ALA A 27 -22.05 10.19 -0.18
C ALA A 27 -23.39 9.47 -0.35
N SER A 28 -23.33 8.17 -0.60
CA SER A 28 -24.50 7.29 -0.66
C SER A 28 -24.18 5.92 -0.05
N GLU A 29 -25.19 5.30 0.54
CA GLU A 29 -25.14 3.90 0.99
C GLU A 29 -25.66 2.93 -0.09
N ASP A 30 -26.29 3.45 -1.16
CA ASP A 30 -26.71 2.68 -2.33
C ASP A 30 -25.54 2.54 -3.32
N LEU A 31 -24.88 1.37 -3.26
CA LEU A 31 -23.77 1.05 -4.16
C LEU A 31 -24.21 1.04 -5.63
N GLY A 32 -25.43 0.57 -5.93
CA GLY A 32 -25.90 0.48 -7.32
C GLY A 32 -26.06 1.86 -7.95
N GLY A 33 -26.68 2.79 -7.23
CA GLY A 33 -26.82 4.18 -7.66
C GLY A 33 -25.50 4.93 -7.79
N VAL A 34 -24.47 4.58 -7.01
CA VAL A 34 -23.13 5.20 -7.12
C VAL A 34 -22.36 4.67 -8.34
N VAL A 35 -22.50 3.39 -8.66
CA VAL A 35 -21.72 2.73 -9.71
C VAL A 35 -22.35 2.91 -11.09
N ASN A 36 -23.68 2.95 -11.17
CA ASN A 36 -24.41 3.09 -12.42
C ASN A 36 -24.06 4.41 -13.12
N GLY A 37 -23.60 4.35 -14.37
CA GLY A 37 -23.17 5.50 -15.15
C GLY A 37 -21.82 6.10 -14.75
N ALA A 38 -21.10 5.50 -13.79
CA ALA A 38 -19.78 5.97 -13.40
C ALA A 38 -18.72 5.58 -14.46
N GLU A 39 -18.05 6.57 -15.04
CA GLU A 39 -16.96 6.36 -16.01
C GLU A 39 -15.66 5.90 -15.34
N TYR A 40 -15.40 6.35 -14.10
CA TYR A 40 -14.21 6.01 -13.33
C TYR A 40 -14.59 5.62 -11.90
N ILE A 41 -14.13 4.46 -11.46
CA ILE A 41 -14.41 3.90 -10.14
C ILE A 41 -13.09 3.75 -9.38
N LEU A 42 -12.88 4.59 -8.38
CA LEU A 42 -11.74 4.51 -7.45
C LEU A 42 -12.11 3.62 -6.26
N VAL A 43 -11.44 2.47 -6.10
CA VAL A 43 -11.68 1.55 -4.99
C VAL A 43 -10.62 1.76 -3.89
N ALA A 44 -11.03 2.44 -2.82
CA ALA A 44 -10.17 2.81 -1.68
C ALA A 44 -10.59 2.15 -0.36
N THR A 45 -11.05 0.89 -0.41
CA THR A 45 -11.45 0.12 0.78
C THR A 45 -10.27 -0.66 1.37
N PRO A 46 -10.22 -0.95 2.69
CA PRO A 46 -9.18 -1.81 3.27
C PRO A 46 -9.02 -3.15 2.54
N SER A 47 -7.78 -3.66 2.45
CA SER A 47 -7.47 -4.87 1.66
C SER A 47 -8.21 -6.12 2.16
N SER A 48 -8.56 -6.15 3.46
CA SER A 48 -9.26 -7.24 4.13
C SER A 48 -10.70 -7.45 3.64
N ILE A 49 -11.36 -6.40 3.13
CA ILE A 49 -12.74 -6.48 2.62
C ILE A 49 -12.82 -6.37 1.10
N PHE A 50 -11.70 -6.09 0.42
CA PHE A 50 -11.65 -5.82 -1.01
C PHE A 50 -12.33 -6.92 -1.85
N ASN A 51 -11.99 -8.19 -1.61
CA ASN A 51 -12.58 -9.33 -2.30
C ASN A 51 -14.08 -9.58 -1.98
N LYS A 52 -14.64 -8.92 -0.95
CA LYS A 52 -16.08 -8.91 -0.68
C LYS A 52 -16.79 -7.75 -1.38
N ILE A 53 -16.08 -6.67 -1.67
CA ILE A 53 -16.63 -5.46 -2.30
C ILE A 53 -16.63 -5.57 -3.81
N ILE A 54 -15.52 -5.97 -4.43
CA ILE A 54 -15.38 -6.01 -5.90
C ILE A 54 -16.51 -6.79 -6.61
N PRO A 55 -16.90 -8.00 -6.18
CA PRO A 55 -17.98 -8.74 -6.85
C PRO A 55 -19.33 -8.02 -6.81
N ARG A 56 -19.55 -7.13 -5.83
CA ARG A 56 -20.80 -6.37 -5.70
C ARG A 56 -20.93 -5.27 -6.74
N LEU A 57 -19.85 -4.92 -7.44
CA LEU A 57 -19.87 -3.95 -8.54
C LEU A 57 -20.41 -4.55 -9.83
N GLU A 58 -20.23 -5.86 -10.03
CA GLU A 58 -20.58 -6.60 -11.25
C GLU A 58 -22.00 -6.34 -11.79
N PRO A 59 -23.08 -6.38 -10.98
CA PRO A 59 -24.44 -6.17 -11.50
C PRO A 59 -24.76 -4.70 -11.84
N HIS A 60 -23.88 -3.75 -11.53
CA HIS A 60 -24.15 -2.31 -11.65
C HIS A 60 -23.17 -1.58 -12.56
N ILE A 61 -22.03 -2.20 -12.89
CA ILE A 61 -20.94 -1.55 -13.61
C ILE A 61 -21.17 -1.59 -15.12
N ASP A 62 -20.98 -0.43 -15.75
CA ASP A 62 -20.94 -0.33 -17.21
C ASP A 62 -19.65 -0.91 -17.78
N SER A 63 -19.76 -1.62 -18.91
CA SER A 63 -18.59 -2.13 -19.64
C SER A 63 -17.62 -1.03 -20.11
N SER A 64 -18.07 0.24 -20.16
CA SER A 64 -17.25 1.40 -20.47
C SER A 64 -16.34 1.84 -19.31
N ALA A 65 -16.70 1.50 -18.06
CA ALA A 65 -16.07 2.03 -16.86
C ALA A 65 -14.62 1.58 -16.68
N PHE A 66 -13.79 2.48 -16.14
CA PHE A 66 -12.45 2.18 -15.65
C PHE A 66 -12.47 1.93 -14.14
N VAL A 67 -11.82 0.86 -13.67
CA VAL A 67 -11.74 0.53 -12.24
C VAL A 67 -10.30 0.63 -11.77
N ILE A 68 -10.06 1.48 -10.78
CA ILE A 68 -8.72 1.76 -10.26
C ILE A 68 -8.66 1.38 -8.78
N SER A 69 -7.74 0.51 -8.41
CA SER A 69 -7.43 0.26 -7.01
C SER A 69 -6.58 1.39 -6.44
N CYS A 70 -7.04 2.02 -5.36
CA CYS A 70 -6.22 2.88 -4.50
C CYS A 70 -5.74 2.14 -3.24
N THR A 71 -6.02 0.84 -3.17
CA THR A 71 -5.79 0.01 -1.98
C THR A 71 -4.39 -0.59 -2.01
N LYS A 72 -3.62 -0.36 -0.95
CA LYS A 72 -2.26 -0.89 -0.79
C LYS A 72 -2.28 -2.13 0.09
N GLY A 73 -2.41 -3.30 -0.53
CA GLY A 73 -2.43 -4.58 0.19
C GLY A 73 -2.44 -5.76 -0.76
N ILE A 74 -2.48 -6.96 -0.19
CA ILE A 74 -2.42 -8.24 -0.90
C ILE A 74 -3.48 -9.17 -0.32
N GLN A 75 -4.18 -9.91 -1.17
CA GLN A 75 -5.07 -10.98 -0.72
C GLN A 75 -4.24 -12.25 -0.46
N PRO A 76 -4.43 -12.91 0.71
CA PRO A 76 -3.90 -14.25 0.93
C PRO A 76 -4.71 -15.32 0.19
N GLU A 77 -4.03 -16.40 -0.17
CA GLU A 77 -4.59 -17.71 -0.52
C GLU A 77 -5.78 -17.72 -1.51
N PRO A 78 -5.49 -17.81 -2.83
CA PRO A 78 -4.17 -17.64 -3.43
C PRO A 78 -3.72 -16.18 -3.33
N PHE A 79 -2.40 -15.98 -3.34
CA PHE A 79 -1.78 -14.66 -3.42
C PHE A 79 -2.36 -13.90 -4.62
N ARG A 80 -2.98 -12.73 -4.37
CA ARG A 80 -3.45 -11.82 -5.42
C ARG A 80 -3.22 -10.36 -5.08
N THR A 81 -2.81 -9.57 -6.06
CA THR A 81 -2.85 -8.11 -5.97
C THR A 81 -4.29 -7.60 -6.10
N MET A 82 -4.53 -6.31 -5.82
CA MET A 82 -5.89 -5.77 -5.85
C MET A 82 -6.42 -5.69 -7.28
N THR A 83 -5.57 -5.37 -8.27
CA THR A 83 -5.97 -5.41 -9.68
C THR A 83 -6.25 -6.82 -10.18
N GLU A 84 -5.53 -7.85 -9.71
CA GLU A 84 -5.86 -9.24 -10.02
C GLU A 84 -7.23 -9.65 -9.47
N ILE A 85 -7.63 -9.12 -8.30
CA ILE A 85 -8.98 -9.33 -7.76
C ILE A 85 -10.03 -8.63 -8.62
N ILE A 86 -9.77 -7.38 -9.04
CA ILE A 86 -10.65 -6.65 -9.97
C ILE A 86 -10.82 -7.45 -11.26
N SER A 87 -9.72 -7.81 -11.93
CA SER A 87 -9.74 -8.55 -13.20
C SER A 87 -10.42 -9.92 -13.06
N LYS A 88 -10.23 -10.61 -11.94
CA LYS A 88 -10.90 -11.90 -11.68
C LYS A 88 -12.43 -11.79 -11.71
N HIS A 89 -12.99 -10.77 -11.08
CA HIS A 89 -14.44 -10.65 -10.91
C HIS A 89 -15.08 -9.81 -12.01
N LEU A 90 -14.42 -8.73 -12.44
CA LEU A 90 -15.00 -7.74 -13.35
C LEU A 90 -14.39 -7.78 -14.76
N GLY A 91 -13.26 -8.48 -14.96
CA GLY A 91 -12.54 -8.47 -16.25
C GLY A 91 -13.37 -8.97 -17.43
N HIS A 92 -14.37 -9.82 -17.19
CA HIS A 92 -15.31 -10.26 -18.22
C HIS A 92 -16.31 -9.16 -18.67
N VAL A 93 -16.48 -8.10 -17.86
CA VAL A 93 -17.35 -6.95 -18.14
C VAL A 93 -16.53 -5.78 -18.70
N ILE A 94 -15.40 -5.46 -18.06
CA ILE A 94 -14.63 -4.22 -18.34
C ILE A 94 -13.33 -4.47 -19.13
N GLY A 95 -12.95 -5.72 -19.38
CA GLY A 95 -11.72 -6.05 -20.09
C GLY A 95 -10.46 -5.60 -19.35
N ASP A 96 -9.58 -4.87 -20.05
CA ASP A 96 -8.29 -4.38 -19.54
C ASP A 96 -8.37 -3.02 -18.84
N LYS A 97 -9.57 -2.48 -18.60
CA LYS A 97 -9.85 -1.17 -18.01
C LYS A 97 -9.62 -1.15 -16.49
N VAL A 98 -8.51 -1.71 -16.06
CA VAL A 98 -8.11 -1.89 -14.67
C VAL A 98 -6.78 -1.18 -14.43
N GLY A 99 -6.64 -0.50 -13.30
CA GLY A 99 -5.39 0.13 -12.90
C GLY A 99 -5.17 0.18 -11.39
N ALA A 100 -3.99 0.62 -10.99
CA ALA A 100 -3.63 0.84 -9.59
C ALA A 100 -3.00 2.22 -9.39
N LEU A 101 -3.44 2.94 -8.36
CA LEU A 101 -2.88 4.22 -7.93
C LEU A 101 -2.03 4.00 -6.68
N SER A 102 -0.72 4.25 -6.76
CA SER A 102 0.19 4.12 -5.61
C SER A 102 1.34 5.13 -5.68
N GLY A 103 1.90 5.46 -4.53
CA GLY A 103 2.87 6.55 -4.36
C GLY A 103 2.79 7.19 -2.97
N PRO A 104 3.69 8.14 -2.64
CA PRO A 104 3.74 8.86 -1.37
C PRO A 104 2.48 9.73 -1.17
N ASN A 105 1.39 9.08 -0.80
CA ASN A 105 0.05 9.66 -0.76
C ASN A 105 -0.44 9.82 0.68
N LEU A 106 0.24 10.64 1.49
CA LEU A 106 -0.25 10.95 2.84
C LEU A 106 -1.53 11.79 2.72
N ALA A 107 -2.68 11.17 3.04
CA ALA A 107 -4.00 11.75 2.78
C ALA A 107 -4.19 13.15 3.36
N LYS A 108 -3.70 13.39 4.59
CA LYS A 108 -3.76 14.71 5.24
C LYS A 108 -2.97 15.76 4.45
N GLU A 109 -1.79 15.42 3.96
CA GLU A 109 -0.95 16.37 3.23
C GLU A 109 -1.53 16.73 1.86
N ILE A 110 -2.14 15.75 1.17
CA ILE A 110 -2.85 16.00 -0.08
C ILE A 110 -4.07 16.90 0.17
N ALA A 111 -4.83 16.63 1.23
CA ALA A 111 -5.98 17.44 1.65
C ALA A 111 -5.58 18.89 1.99
N ASP A 112 -4.42 19.06 2.64
CA ASP A 112 -3.81 20.36 2.96
C ASP A 112 -3.15 21.05 1.73
N GLN A 113 -3.32 20.50 0.53
CA GLN A 113 -2.75 20.98 -0.73
C GLN A 113 -1.22 21.10 -0.72
N LYS A 114 -0.53 20.27 0.08
CA LYS A 114 0.93 20.16 -0.01
C LYS A 114 1.33 19.44 -1.29
N ILE A 115 2.54 19.70 -1.76
CA ILE A 115 3.07 19.09 -2.98
C ILE A 115 3.20 17.58 -2.78
N ALA A 116 2.57 16.80 -3.65
CA ALA A 116 2.67 15.35 -3.68
C ALA A 116 2.74 14.81 -5.11
N GLY A 117 3.36 13.64 -5.25
CA GLY A 117 3.47 12.91 -6.51
C GLY A 117 2.93 11.49 -6.35
N THR A 118 2.27 10.97 -7.38
CA THR A 118 1.73 9.61 -7.37
C THR A 118 1.89 8.92 -8.72
N VAL A 119 1.66 7.61 -8.77
CA VAL A 119 1.73 6.81 -9.99
C VAL A 119 0.38 6.15 -10.24
N ILE A 120 -0.17 6.33 -11.45
CA ILE A 120 -1.21 5.45 -12.01
C ILE A 120 -0.53 4.39 -12.87
N ALA A 121 -0.82 3.12 -12.59
CA ALA A 121 -0.30 1.99 -13.34
C ALA A 121 -1.42 1.22 -14.01
N SER A 122 -1.30 0.96 -15.31
CA SER A 122 -2.23 0.14 -16.08
C SER A 122 -1.59 -0.28 -17.41
N SER A 123 -1.98 -1.45 -17.94
CA SER A 123 -1.71 -1.82 -19.33
C SER A 123 -2.54 -1.01 -20.33
N ASN A 124 -3.69 -0.48 -19.89
CA ASN A 124 -4.56 0.35 -20.70
C ASN A 124 -4.02 1.80 -20.71
N LYS A 125 -3.55 2.23 -21.89
CA LYS A 125 -2.97 3.57 -22.08
C LYS A 125 -3.99 4.69 -21.94
N THR A 126 -5.23 4.45 -22.35
CA THR A 126 -6.33 5.41 -22.23
C THR A 126 -6.60 5.70 -20.76
N LEU A 127 -6.77 4.66 -19.94
CA LEU A 127 -6.93 4.78 -18.48
C LEU A 127 -5.81 5.63 -17.88
N SER A 128 -4.55 5.26 -18.15
CA SER A 128 -3.39 5.96 -17.59
C SER A 128 -3.32 7.43 -18.02
N SER A 129 -3.68 7.73 -19.27
CA SER A 129 -3.67 9.10 -19.81
C SER A 129 -4.80 9.95 -19.21
N GLU A 130 -6.01 9.41 -19.15
CA GLU A 130 -7.18 10.13 -18.64
C GLU A 130 -7.07 10.38 -17.14
N ILE A 131 -6.69 9.37 -16.34
CA ILE A 131 -6.49 9.54 -14.90
C ILE A 131 -5.41 10.57 -14.60
N LYS A 132 -4.34 10.62 -15.40
CA LYS A 132 -3.32 11.68 -15.25
C LYS A 132 -3.91 13.07 -15.44
N THR A 133 -4.76 13.25 -16.45
CA THR A 133 -5.43 14.53 -16.71
C THR A 133 -6.43 14.88 -15.61
N ILE A 134 -7.25 13.91 -15.20
CA ILE A 134 -8.33 14.10 -14.22
C ILE A 134 -7.78 14.44 -12.83
N LEU A 135 -6.75 13.73 -12.37
CA LEU A 135 -6.27 13.85 -11.00
C LEU A 135 -5.12 14.84 -10.83
N SER A 136 -4.42 15.26 -11.89
CA SER A 136 -3.31 16.21 -11.74
C SER A 136 -3.80 17.62 -11.41
N SER A 137 -3.12 18.30 -10.49
CA SER A 137 -3.37 19.68 -10.08
C SER A 137 -2.05 20.45 -9.91
N ASN A 138 -2.13 21.69 -9.42
CA ASN A 138 -0.95 22.50 -9.08
C ASN A 138 -0.09 21.89 -7.97
N THR A 139 -0.68 21.05 -7.13
CA THR A 139 -0.03 20.48 -5.93
C THR A 139 -0.01 18.95 -5.93
N PHE A 140 -0.70 18.31 -6.88
CA PHE A 140 -0.72 16.86 -7.01
C PHE A 140 -0.34 16.43 -8.43
N LYS A 141 0.82 15.78 -8.60
CA LYS A 141 1.30 15.35 -9.91
C LYS A 141 1.14 13.84 -10.09
N VAL A 142 0.53 13.43 -11.20
CA VAL A 142 0.34 12.02 -11.54
C VAL A 142 1.29 11.58 -12.65
N PHE A 143 2.07 10.53 -12.38
CA PHE A 143 2.94 9.83 -13.33
C PHE A 143 2.29 8.53 -13.78
N SER A 144 2.67 8.03 -14.96
CA SER A 144 2.15 6.77 -15.51
C SER A 144 3.20 5.68 -15.45
N SER A 145 2.78 4.45 -15.16
CA SER A 145 3.57 3.23 -15.30
C SER A 145 2.79 2.18 -16.09
N ALA A 146 3.51 1.34 -16.84
CA ALA A 146 2.91 0.13 -17.42
C ALA A 146 3.01 -1.08 -16.47
N ASP A 147 3.88 -1.02 -15.47
CA ASP A 147 4.10 -2.10 -14.50
C ASP A 147 3.12 -2.00 -13.33
N THR A 148 1.92 -2.52 -13.55
CA THR A 148 0.85 -2.53 -12.54
C THR A 148 1.22 -3.37 -11.33
N GLN A 149 1.81 -4.55 -11.56
CA GLN A 149 2.18 -5.47 -10.50
C GLN A 149 3.28 -4.88 -9.62
N GLY A 150 4.33 -4.29 -10.20
CA GLY A 150 5.39 -3.64 -9.43
C GLY A 150 4.88 -2.47 -8.60
N VAL A 151 3.98 -1.65 -9.13
CA VAL A 151 3.40 -0.51 -8.40
C VAL A 151 2.53 -0.96 -7.22
N GLU A 152 1.74 -2.03 -7.37
CA GLU A 152 0.95 -2.61 -6.28
C GLU A 152 1.84 -3.27 -5.22
N LEU A 153 2.82 -4.07 -5.63
CA LEU A 153 3.75 -4.72 -4.71
C LEU A 153 4.56 -3.70 -3.94
N ALA A 154 5.09 -2.66 -4.59
CA ALA A 154 5.82 -1.59 -3.94
C ALA A 154 4.96 -0.90 -2.84
N GLY A 155 3.72 -0.55 -3.18
CA GLY A 155 2.79 0.07 -2.23
C GLY A 155 2.39 -0.84 -1.06
N ALA A 156 2.25 -2.15 -1.29
CA ALA A 156 1.90 -3.12 -0.26
C ALA A 156 3.08 -3.44 0.67
N LEU A 157 4.25 -3.72 0.10
CA LEU A 157 5.43 -4.21 0.84
C LEU A 157 6.02 -3.14 1.76
N LYS A 158 6.02 -1.86 1.38
CA LYS A 158 6.60 -0.78 2.19
C LYS A 158 6.08 -0.76 3.64
N ASN A 159 4.83 -1.17 3.84
CA ASN A 159 4.16 -1.11 5.13
C ASN A 159 4.79 -2.07 6.15
N ILE A 160 5.42 -3.15 5.67
CA ILE A 160 6.23 -4.07 6.49
C ILE A 160 7.43 -3.30 7.05
N TYR A 161 8.19 -2.67 6.17
CA TYR A 161 9.44 -2.00 6.53
C TYR A 161 9.23 -0.72 7.34
N ALA A 162 8.08 -0.07 7.21
CA ALA A 162 7.69 0.99 8.12
C ALA A 162 7.60 0.53 9.58
N ILE A 163 7.18 -0.73 9.83
CA ILE A 163 7.21 -1.33 11.18
C ILE A 163 8.66 -1.53 11.63
N CYS A 164 9.54 -2.04 10.75
CA CYS A 164 10.97 -2.19 11.06
C CYS A 164 11.61 -0.86 11.46
N CYS A 165 11.34 0.22 10.71
CA CYS A 165 11.82 1.56 11.04
C CYS A 165 11.27 2.08 12.38
N GLY A 166 10.00 1.80 12.70
CA GLY A 166 9.42 2.14 14.00
C GLY A 166 10.10 1.42 15.16
N ILE A 167 10.39 0.12 15.01
CA ILE A 167 11.14 -0.66 16.01
C ILE A 167 12.53 -0.06 16.22
N ALA A 168 13.25 0.21 15.13
CA ALA A 168 14.56 0.85 15.18
C ALA A 168 14.51 2.22 15.88
N HIS A 169 13.50 3.03 15.59
CA HIS A 169 13.30 4.32 16.25
C HIS A 169 13.12 4.17 17.76
N ALA A 170 12.26 3.25 18.21
CA ALA A 170 12.05 2.99 19.64
C ALA A 170 13.31 2.49 20.35
N LYS A 171 14.17 1.74 19.65
CA LYS A 171 15.48 1.29 20.17
C LYS A 171 16.58 2.34 20.12
N ASN A 172 16.30 3.54 19.62
CA ASN A 172 17.25 4.65 19.56
C ASN A 172 18.56 4.32 18.81
N VAL A 173 18.49 3.51 17.75
CA VAL A 173 19.67 3.10 16.96
C VAL A 173 20.20 4.19 16.01
N GLY A 174 19.48 5.31 15.88
CA GLY A 174 19.88 6.49 15.12
C GLY A 174 19.61 6.42 13.61
N GLU A 175 19.84 7.55 12.93
CA GLU A 175 19.50 7.75 11.51
C GLU A 175 20.33 6.87 10.55
N ASN A 176 21.56 6.52 10.91
CA ASN A 176 22.40 5.64 10.08
C ASN A 176 21.77 4.24 9.94
N ALA A 177 21.21 3.71 11.03
CA ALA A 177 20.53 2.43 11.00
C ALA A 177 19.20 2.52 10.22
N LEU A 178 18.49 3.65 10.29
CA LEU A 178 17.31 3.89 9.45
C LEU A 178 17.68 3.90 7.96
N GLY A 179 18.76 4.58 7.57
CA GLY A 179 19.28 4.54 6.20
C GLY A 179 19.62 3.12 5.75
N PHE A 180 20.29 2.35 6.62
CA PHE A 180 20.61 0.95 6.34
C PHE A 180 19.35 0.09 6.14
N ILE A 181 18.37 0.21 7.05
CA ILE A 181 17.07 -0.48 6.96
C ILE A 181 16.36 -0.15 5.65
N VAL A 182 16.26 1.12 5.28
CA VAL A 182 15.56 1.54 4.05
C VAL A 182 16.22 0.94 2.81
N THR A 183 17.56 0.99 2.72
CA THR A 183 18.30 0.41 1.58
C THR A 183 18.09 -1.11 1.50
N ARG A 184 18.15 -1.83 2.63
CA ARG A 184 17.89 -3.28 2.65
C ARG A 184 16.44 -3.64 2.34
N SER A 185 15.50 -2.80 2.79
CA SER A 185 14.08 -2.93 2.48
C SER A 185 13.84 -2.88 0.98
N MET A 186 14.47 -1.94 0.27
CA MET A 186 14.40 -1.82 -1.18
C MET A 186 14.89 -3.09 -1.89
N ALA A 187 15.99 -3.68 -1.42
CA ALA A 187 16.52 -4.92 -2.00
C ALA A 187 15.56 -6.10 -1.81
N GLU A 188 15.00 -6.29 -0.61
CA GLU A 188 14.02 -7.36 -0.37
C GLU A 188 12.72 -7.15 -1.15
N MET A 189 12.21 -5.91 -1.19
CA MET A 189 11.04 -5.53 -1.98
C MET A 189 11.22 -5.85 -3.46
N SER A 190 12.36 -5.44 -4.04
CA SER A 190 12.71 -5.70 -5.43
C SER A 190 12.82 -7.20 -5.71
N ARG A 191 13.55 -7.95 -4.87
CA ARG A 191 13.75 -9.40 -5.05
C ARG A 191 12.42 -10.17 -5.04
N PHE A 192 11.55 -9.86 -4.09
CA PHE A 192 10.22 -10.48 -4.03
C PHE A 192 9.39 -10.15 -5.26
N ALA A 193 9.44 -8.91 -5.72
CA ALA A 193 8.67 -8.46 -6.87
C ALA A 193 9.16 -9.07 -8.19
N VAL A 194 10.48 -9.18 -8.39
CA VAL A 194 11.08 -9.89 -9.53
C VAL A 194 10.65 -11.36 -9.55
N ALA A 195 10.64 -12.02 -8.39
CA ALA A 195 10.16 -13.40 -8.29
C ALA A 195 8.67 -13.55 -8.66
N LYS A 196 7.89 -12.46 -8.56
CA LYS A 196 6.50 -12.36 -8.99
C LYS A 196 6.30 -11.91 -10.44
N GLY A 197 7.37 -11.55 -11.15
CA GLY A 197 7.32 -11.10 -12.55
C GLY A 197 7.21 -9.57 -12.74
N ALA A 198 7.33 -8.79 -11.67
CA ALA A 198 7.29 -7.34 -11.74
C ALA A 198 8.64 -6.73 -12.16
N ASN A 199 8.62 -5.47 -12.62
CA ASN A 199 9.83 -4.79 -13.04
C ASN A 199 10.58 -4.17 -11.84
N PRO A 200 11.83 -4.57 -11.54
CA PRO A 200 12.64 -4.02 -10.46
C PRO A 200 12.87 -2.51 -10.56
N ILE A 201 12.88 -1.93 -11.77
CA ILE A 201 13.05 -0.48 -11.98
C ILE A 201 11.89 0.31 -11.37
N THR A 202 10.69 -0.27 -11.28
CA THR A 202 9.52 0.37 -10.63
C THR A 202 9.81 0.76 -9.19
N PHE A 203 10.66 0.00 -8.49
CA PHE A 203 11.00 0.26 -7.09
C PHE A 203 11.85 1.51 -6.93
N LEU A 204 12.63 1.92 -7.94
CA LEU A 204 13.39 3.18 -7.92
C LEU A 204 12.50 4.42 -8.05
N GLY A 205 11.24 4.26 -8.47
CA GLY A 205 10.30 5.36 -8.70
C GLY A 205 9.51 5.78 -7.46
N LEU A 206 8.50 6.63 -7.68
CA LEU A 206 7.62 7.14 -6.62
C LEU A 206 6.86 6.05 -5.88
N ALA A 207 6.39 5.01 -6.57
CA ALA A 207 5.62 3.93 -5.94
C ALA A 207 6.46 3.05 -5.00
N GLY A 208 7.78 2.96 -5.24
CA GLY A 208 8.74 2.24 -4.40
C GLY A 208 9.44 3.17 -3.44
N MET A 209 10.61 3.69 -3.84
CA MET A 209 11.48 4.49 -2.98
C MET A 209 10.79 5.73 -2.40
N GLY A 210 10.01 6.45 -3.22
CA GLY A 210 9.30 7.64 -2.77
C GLY A 210 8.31 7.34 -1.64
N ASP A 211 7.45 6.34 -1.85
CA ASP A 211 6.44 5.94 -0.88
C ASP A 211 7.03 5.26 0.35
N LEU A 212 8.09 4.45 0.18
CA LEU A 212 8.85 3.85 1.26
C LEU A 212 9.44 4.93 2.17
N MET A 213 10.17 5.90 1.62
CA MET A 213 10.77 7.00 2.38
C MET A 213 9.72 7.80 3.14
N ALA A 214 8.63 8.22 2.48
CA ALA A 214 7.56 8.98 3.11
C ALA A 214 6.89 8.21 4.27
N THR A 215 6.88 6.88 4.21
CA THR A 215 6.22 6.03 5.23
C THR A 215 7.16 5.65 6.37
N CYS A 216 8.43 5.38 6.08
CA CYS A 216 9.44 4.97 7.05
C CYS A 216 9.96 6.13 7.91
N THR A 217 9.81 7.38 7.46
CA THR A 217 10.29 8.58 8.17
C THR A 217 9.16 9.39 8.83
N SER A 218 7.91 9.00 8.63
CA SER A 218 6.76 9.76 9.11
C SER A 218 6.15 9.15 10.37
N LYS A 219 6.14 9.92 11.47
CA LYS A 219 5.39 9.57 12.68
C LYS A 219 3.87 9.54 12.48
N LEU A 220 3.37 10.03 11.35
CA LEU A 220 1.96 9.90 10.97
C LEU A 220 1.62 8.51 10.41
N SER A 221 2.65 7.72 10.04
CA SER A 221 2.47 6.35 9.56
C SER A 221 2.04 5.44 10.71
N ARG A 222 0.86 4.81 10.56
CA ARG A 222 0.34 3.85 11.54
C ARG A 222 1.22 2.60 11.68
N ASN A 223 1.88 2.19 10.60
CA ASN A 223 2.81 1.07 10.63
C ASN A 223 4.11 1.45 11.38
N PHE A 224 4.57 2.70 11.23
CA PHE A 224 5.69 3.21 12.02
C PHE A 224 5.33 3.27 13.51
N GLN A 225 4.17 3.82 13.87
CA GLN A 225 3.68 3.84 15.25
C GLN A 225 3.52 2.43 15.84
N LEU A 226 3.03 1.47 15.05
CA LEU A 226 2.98 0.07 15.49
C LEU A 226 4.39 -0.44 15.81
N GLY A 227 5.36 -0.18 14.93
CA GLY A 227 6.76 -0.52 15.16
C GLY A 227 7.34 0.10 16.43
N GLU A 228 7.06 1.38 16.69
CA GLU A 228 7.53 2.05 17.92
C GLU A 228 7.02 1.36 19.19
N LEU A 229 5.75 0.96 19.20
CA LEU A 229 5.16 0.25 20.34
C LEU A 229 5.76 -1.16 20.51
N LEU A 230 5.98 -1.88 19.41
CA LEU A 230 6.63 -3.18 19.42
C LEU A 230 8.09 -3.11 19.88
N GLY A 231 8.83 -2.06 19.47
CA GLY A 231 10.20 -1.81 19.91
C GLY A 231 10.31 -1.39 21.38
N ALA A 232 9.21 -0.96 21.98
CA ALA A 232 9.06 -0.76 23.43
C ALA A 232 8.53 -2.01 24.16
N ASP A 233 8.67 -3.18 23.53
CA ASP A 233 8.32 -4.52 24.03
C ASP A 233 6.84 -4.71 24.39
N MET A 234 5.96 -3.92 23.79
CA MET A 234 4.51 -4.11 23.89
C MET A 234 4.07 -5.30 23.03
N SER A 235 3.10 -6.08 23.51
CA SER A 235 2.56 -7.19 22.72
C SER A 235 1.86 -6.68 21.45
N LEU A 236 1.85 -7.49 20.37
CA LEU A 236 1.17 -7.15 19.13
C LEU A 236 -0.32 -6.80 19.34
N LYS A 237 -0.98 -7.46 20.29
CA LYS A 237 -2.39 -7.22 20.62
C LYS A 237 -2.60 -5.85 21.24
N GLU A 238 -1.76 -5.48 22.22
CA GLU A 238 -1.82 -4.17 22.88
C GLU A 238 -1.42 -3.04 21.93
N ALA A 239 -0.38 -3.26 21.13
CA ALA A 239 0.10 -2.29 20.16
C ALA A 239 -0.99 -1.98 19.10
N LYS A 240 -1.66 -3.02 18.58
CA LYS A 240 -2.81 -2.85 17.66
C LYS A 240 -3.98 -2.11 18.31
N ALA A 241 -4.29 -2.40 19.56
CA ALA A 241 -5.37 -1.72 20.29
C ALA A 241 -5.06 -0.23 20.49
N LYS A 242 -3.80 0.11 20.77
CA LYS A 242 -3.37 1.50 21.01
C LYS A 242 -3.30 2.35 19.73
N VAL A 243 -2.93 1.76 18.59
CA VAL A 243 -2.99 2.44 17.28
C VAL A 243 -4.45 2.68 16.84
N GLY A 244 -5.40 1.89 17.34
CA GLY A 244 -6.83 2.13 17.17
C GLY A 244 -7.40 1.79 15.78
N GLN A 245 -6.57 1.32 14.84
CA GLN A 245 -6.98 0.93 13.49
C GLN A 245 -6.18 -0.26 12.95
N VAL A 246 -6.67 -0.90 11.88
CA VAL A 246 -6.02 -2.05 11.24
C VAL A 246 -4.66 -1.65 10.67
N ALA A 247 -3.58 -2.19 11.24
CA ALA A 247 -2.24 -2.07 10.68
C ALA A 247 -2.08 -3.05 9.52
N GLU A 248 -2.26 -2.57 8.28
CA GLU A 248 -2.09 -3.34 7.04
C GLU A 248 -0.72 -4.04 6.99
N GLY A 249 0.35 -3.41 7.50
CA GLY A 249 1.70 -3.99 7.46
C GLY A 249 1.84 -5.34 8.15
N ALA A 250 1.18 -5.55 9.30
CA ALA A 250 1.21 -6.84 10.00
C ALA A 250 0.49 -7.94 9.21
N ARG A 251 -0.61 -7.61 8.54
CA ARG A 251 -1.31 -8.55 7.66
C ARG A 251 -0.47 -8.86 6.42
N THR A 252 0.08 -7.83 5.76
CA THR A 252 0.93 -8.00 4.59
C THR A 252 2.16 -8.85 4.91
N LEU A 253 2.77 -8.66 6.09
CA LEU A 253 3.90 -9.44 6.56
C LEU A 253 3.63 -10.95 6.53
N GLU A 254 2.52 -11.39 7.11
CA GLU A 254 2.16 -12.82 7.14
C GLU A 254 1.99 -13.40 5.73
N VAL A 255 1.31 -12.67 4.85
CA VAL A 255 1.10 -13.11 3.46
C VAL A 255 2.43 -13.19 2.70
N VAL A 256 3.28 -12.17 2.84
CA VAL A 256 4.56 -12.08 2.14
C VAL A 256 5.55 -13.11 2.66
N PHE A 257 5.64 -13.31 3.98
CA PHE A 257 6.48 -14.34 4.58
C PHE A 257 6.15 -15.73 4.03
N LEU A 258 4.88 -16.12 4.07
CA LEU A 258 4.45 -17.43 3.56
C LEU A 258 4.71 -17.59 2.07
N GLU A 259 4.47 -16.54 1.29
CA GLU A 259 4.69 -16.58 -0.16
C GLU A 259 6.18 -16.59 -0.54
N ALA A 260 7.02 -15.84 0.18
CA ALA A 260 8.46 -15.83 0.00
C ALA A 260 9.07 -17.21 0.28
N LYS A 261 8.62 -17.90 1.34
CA LYS A 261 9.04 -19.28 1.64
C LYS A 261 8.63 -20.27 0.55
N LYS A 262 7.44 -20.13 -0.05
CA LYS A 262 7.00 -20.99 -1.17
C LYS A 262 7.84 -20.79 -2.43
N MET A 263 8.33 -19.57 -2.67
CA MET A 263 9.13 -19.22 -3.85
C MET A 263 10.64 -19.32 -3.62
N ASP A 264 11.08 -19.75 -2.43
CA ASP A 264 12.49 -19.75 -2.00
C ASP A 264 13.17 -18.37 -2.17
N VAL A 265 12.45 -17.30 -1.83
CA VAL A 265 12.97 -15.93 -1.88
C VAL A 265 13.46 -15.51 -0.50
N SER A 266 14.76 -15.21 -0.40
CA SER A 266 15.36 -14.69 0.83
C SER A 266 14.88 -13.27 1.15
N MET A 267 14.26 -13.09 2.31
CA MET A 267 13.81 -11.80 2.86
C MET A 267 14.10 -11.74 4.37
N PRO A 268 15.37 -11.54 4.78
CA PRO A 268 15.77 -11.56 6.18
C PRO A 268 14.96 -10.65 7.10
N MET A 269 14.71 -9.40 6.72
CA MET A 269 13.95 -8.46 7.55
C MET A 269 12.49 -8.89 7.72
N VAL A 270 11.89 -9.44 6.67
CA VAL A 270 10.56 -10.09 6.73
C VAL A 270 10.59 -11.27 7.70
N ASP A 271 11.62 -12.11 7.65
CA ASP A 271 11.79 -13.25 8.55
C ASP A 271 11.91 -12.81 10.03
N SER A 272 12.78 -11.83 10.32
CA SER A 272 12.96 -11.28 11.68
C SER A 272 11.66 -10.67 12.19
N LEU A 273 11.00 -9.84 11.38
CA LEU A 273 9.75 -9.20 11.80
C LEU A 273 8.64 -10.23 12.00
N TYR A 274 8.57 -11.28 11.18
CA TYR A 274 7.60 -12.35 11.37
C TYR A 274 7.79 -13.06 12.71
N LYS A 275 9.03 -13.35 13.10
CA LYS A 275 9.32 -13.95 14.42
C LYS A 275 8.94 -13.02 15.57
N ILE A 276 9.23 -11.72 15.47
CA ILE A 276 8.85 -10.73 16.48
C ILE A 276 7.32 -10.68 16.64
N LEU A 277 6.56 -10.71 15.54
CA LEU A 277 5.11 -10.58 15.60
C LEU A 277 4.37 -11.88 15.96
N TYR A 278 4.93 -13.05 15.63
CA TYR A 278 4.20 -14.33 15.66
C TYR A 278 4.94 -15.48 16.36
N LYS A 279 6.18 -15.30 16.82
CA LYS A 279 7.00 -16.32 17.49
C LYS A 279 7.58 -15.85 18.83
N ASP A 280 7.06 -14.75 19.38
CA ASP A 280 7.47 -14.18 20.67
C ASP A 280 8.98 -13.85 20.77
N SER A 281 9.60 -13.54 19.63
CA SER A 281 11.00 -13.07 19.59
C SER A 281 11.14 -11.65 20.12
N SER A 282 12.31 -11.36 20.72
CA SER A 282 12.67 -9.99 21.11
C SER A 282 12.77 -9.07 19.89
N SER A 283 12.32 -7.83 20.05
CA SER A 283 12.50 -6.78 19.06
C SER A 283 13.99 -6.50 18.74
N ASP A 284 14.92 -6.92 19.61
CA ASP A 284 16.39 -6.85 19.38
C ASP A 284 16.85 -7.73 18.23
N GLU A 285 16.12 -8.82 17.94
CA GLU A 285 16.48 -9.76 16.86
C GLU A 285 16.56 -9.04 15.51
N LEU A 286 15.68 -8.07 15.24
CA LEU A 286 15.74 -7.27 14.02
C LEU A 286 17.07 -6.52 13.87
N ILE A 287 17.60 -5.96 14.96
CA ILE A 287 18.84 -5.17 14.94
C ILE A 287 20.06 -6.08 14.82
N GLN A 288 20.04 -7.23 15.51
CA GLN A 288 21.09 -8.23 15.40
C GLN A 288 21.16 -8.83 14.00
N ASP A 289 20.01 -9.23 13.43
CA ASP A 289 19.93 -9.82 12.10
C ASP A 289 20.46 -8.87 11.00
N LEU A 290 20.28 -7.53 11.17
CA LEU A 290 20.84 -6.53 10.26
C LEU A 290 22.38 -6.54 10.22
N LEU A 291 23.04 -6.87 11.35
CA LEU A 291 24.49 -6.95 11.45
C LEU A 291 25.02 -8.33 11.05
N ASP A 292 24.26 -9.37 11.37
CA ASP A 292 24.69 -10.76 11.22
C ASP A 292 24.47 -11.31 9.81
N HIS A 293 23.68 -10.65 8.95
CA HIS A 293 23.48 -11.08 7.56
C HIS A 293 24.58 -10.56 6.63
N PRO A 294 25.49 -11.42 6.14
CA PRO A 294 26.63 -11.04 5.32
C PRO A 294 26.25 -10.98 3.84
N ASN A 295 25.10 -10.41 3.49
CA ASN A 295 24.80 -10.20 2.07
C ASN A 295 25.79 -9.15 1.54
N GLU A 296 26.85 -9.61 0.87
CA GLU A 296 27.96 -8.78 0.37
C GLU A 296 27.53 -7.81 -0.75
N VAL A 297 26.39 -8.06 -1.38
CA VAL A 297 25.86 -7.22 -2.47
C VAL A 297 24.85 -6.21 -1.93
N ASP A 298 25.20 -4.93 -2.08
CA ASP A 298 24.41 -3.77 -1.65
C ASP A 298 23.07 -3.69 -2.40
N VAL A 299 23.11 -3.84 -3.73
CA VAL A 299 21.95 -3.65 -4.61
C VAL A 299 21.92 -4.67 -5.76
N GLU A 300 20.88 -5.50 -5.78
CA GLU A 300 20.58 -6.42 -6.89
C GLU A 300 19.31 -5.97 -7.63
N PHE A 301 19.46 -5.10 -8.63
CA PHE A 301 18.39 -4.80 -9.59
C PHE A 301 18.59 -5.61 -10.87
N THR A 302 18.53 -6.93 -10.77
CA THR A 302 18.59 -7.82 -11.93
C THR A 302 17.19 -8.02 -12.50
N TYR A 303 16.93 -7.49 -13.69
CA TYR A 303 15.78 -7.85 -14.50
C TYR A 303 16.06 -9.22 -15.11
N LYS A 304 15.18 -10.21 -14.95
CA LYS A 304 15.29 -11.47 -15.70
C LYS A 304 14.91 -11.18 -17.16
N ASP A 305 15.86 -11.37 -18.08
CA ASP A 305 15.62 -11.37 -19.53
C ASP A 305 14.69 -12.51 -19.94
#